data_AF-A0A3S0BRF9-F1
#
_entry.id   AF-A0A3S0BRF9-F1
#
_cell.length_a   1.000
_cell.length_b   1.000
_cell.length_c   1.000
_cell.angle_alpha   90.00
_cell.angle_beta   90.00
_cell.angle_gamma   90.00
#
_symmetry.space_group_name_H-M   'P 1'
#
loop_
_entity.id
_entity.type
_entity.pdbx_description
1 polymer ?
#
loop_
_entity_poly.entity_id
_entity_poly.type
_entity_poly.pdbx_seq_one_letter_code
_entity_poly.pdbx_strand_id
1 'polypeptide(L)'
;MAKYMLDRYHQRRSDAIKQLGGKCSKCGQMNDLEFDHIDPNSKSFVISRLNNVSKSKLQQELNKCQLLCKQCHIEKTLVDKGQKSARLTHGTLSSYRYCKCDLCRKANADYCKLKRSRKKD
;
A
#
# COMPACT_ATOMS: atom_id res chain seq x y z
N MET A 1 10.75 -14.59 -23.96
CA MET A 1 10.72 -13.18 -23.47
C MET A 1 10.26 -13.03 -22.02
N ALA A 2 9.32 -13.84 -21.52
CA ALA A 2 8.86 -13.76 -20.12
C ALA A 2 9.96 -14.03 -19.08
N LYS A 3 10.79 -15.06 -19.28
CA LYS A 3 11.86 -15.45 -18.33
C LYS A 3 12.91 -14.33 -18.12
N TYR A 4 13.45 -13.77 -19.20
CA TYR A 4 14.42 -12.66 -19.14
C TYR A 4 13.89 -11.44 -18.38
N MET A 5 12.63 -11.05 -18.62
CA MET A 5 12.04 -9.90 -17.94
C MET A 5 11.79 -10.17 -16.45
N LEU A 6 11.46 -11.42 -16.11
CA LEU A 6 11.30 -11.86 -14.72
C LEU A 6 12.65 -11.88 -13.98
N ASP A 7 13.69 -12.45 -14.60
CA ASP A 7 15.04 -12.50 -14.01
C ASP A 7 15.58 -11.08 -13.79
N ARG A 8 15.40 -10.18 -14.77
CA ARG A 8 15.76 -8.77 -14.66
C ARG A 8 15.03 -8.05 -13.52
N TYR A 9 13.75 -8.38 -13.32
CA TYR A 9 12.96 -7.84 -12.22
C TYR A 9 13.52 -8.27 -10.87
N HIS A 10 13.78 -9.57 -10.70
CA HIS A 10 14.32 -10.12 -9.45
C HIS A 10 15.69 -9.54 -9.12
N GLN A 11 16.57 -9.40 -10.13
CA GLN A 11 17.88 -8.80 -9.94
C GLN A 11 17.77 -7.33 -9.50
N ARG A 12 17.00 -6.52 -10.23
CA ARG A 12 16.80 -5.10 -9.88
C ARG A 12 16.17 -4.92 -8.51
N ARG A 13 15.20 -5.77 -8.17
CA ARG A 13 14.54 -5.76 -6.86
C ARG A 13 15.54 -6.09 -5.75
N SER A 14 16.37 -7.11 -5.93
CA SER A 14 17.39 -7.51 -4.96
C SER A 14 18.42 -6.40 -4.75
N ASP A 15 18.90 -5.79 -5.84
CA ASP A 15 19.85 -4.67 -5.78
C ASP A 15 19.25 -3.46 -5.04
N ALA A 16 18.02 -3.10 -5.37
CA ALA A 16 17.30 -2.00 -4.71
C ALA A 16 17.07 -2.27 -3.22
N ILE A 17 16.75 -3.51 -2.83
CA ILE A 17 16.60 -3.88 -1.42
C ILE A 17 17.93 -3.72 -0.67
N LYS A 18 19.04 -4.18 -1.26
CA LYS A 18 20.37 -4.03 -0.67
C LYS A 18 20.77 -2.57 -0.49
N GLN A 19 20.52 -1.73 -1.50
CA GLN A 19 20.84 -0.30 -1.45
C GLN A 19 20.08 0.44 -0.34
N LEU A 20 18.82 0.05 -0.10
CA LEU A 20 17.98 0.63 0.95
C LEU A 20 18.20 -0.02 2.34
N GLY A 21 19.25 -0.84 2.49
CA GLY A 21 19.67 -1.41 3.77
C GLY A 21 19.07 -2.77 4.14
N GLY A 22 18.21 -3.36 3.29
CA GLY A 22 17.70 -4.73 3.47
C GLY A 22 16.77 -4.96 4.65
N LYS A 23 16.29 -3.89 5.29
CA LYS A 23 15.38 -3.95 6.45
C LYS A 23 14.38 -2.81 6.43
N CYS A 24 13.28 -2.98 7.16
CA CYS A 24 12.30 -1.94 7.36
C CYS A 24 12.93 -0.75 8.09
N SER A 25 12.81 0.44 7.50
CA SER A 25 13.31 1.70 8.05
C SER A 25 12.68 2.05 9.40
N LYS A 26 11.41 1.65 9.62
CA LYS A 26 10.64 1.99 10.83
C LYS A 26 10.84 1.00 11.99
N CYS A 27 10.88 -0.30 11.72
CA CYS A 27 10.88 -1.34 12.78
C CYS A 27 12.00 -2.38 12.66
N GLY A 28 12.86 -2.31 11.63
CA GLY A 28 13.99 -3.22 11.45
C GLY A 28 13.65 -4.63 10.94
N GLN A 29 12.37 -4.96 10.73
CA GLN A 29 11.95 -6.25 10.16
C GLN A 29 12.56 -6.46 8.76
N MET A 30 12.99 -7.68 8.45
CA MET A 30 13.64 -8.02 7.17
C MET A 30 12.69 -8.74 6.19
N ASN A 31 11.52 -9.15 6.67
CA ASN A 31 10.53 -9.90 5.90
C ASN A 31 9.45 -8.98 5.32
N ASP A 32 8.82 -9.43 4.22
CA ASP A 32 7.69 -8.75 3.55
C ASP A 32 7.95 -7.26 3.29
N LEU A 33 9.14 -6.97 2.77
CA LEU A 33 9.59 -5.62 2.46
C LEU A 33 8.95 -5.08 1.18
N GLU A 34 8.40 -3.88 1.29
CA GLU A 34 7.80 -3.11 0.22
C GLU A 34 8.54 -1.78 0.08
N PHE A 35 8.65 -1.30 -1.15
CA PHE A 35 9.22 0.01 -1.44
C PHE A 35 8.15 1.09 -1.23
N ASP A 36 8.43 2.00 -0.33
CA ASP A 36 7.60 3.15 -0.02
C ASP A 36 8.31 4.44 -0.44
N HIS A 37 7.56 5.45 -0.90
CA HIS A 37 8.14 6.79 -1.11
C HIS A 37 8.08 7.55 0.20
N ILE A 38 9.21 8.14 0.61
CA ILE A 38 9.29 8.93 1.85
C ILE A 38 8.26 10.05 1.81
N ASP A 39 8.23 10.81 0.71
CA ASP A 39 7.16 11.77 0.39
C ASP A 39 6.39 11.32 -0.86
N PRO A 40 5.09 10.98 -0.75
CA PRO A 40 4.27 10.55 -1.88
C PRO A 40 4.11 11.61 -2.98
N ASN A 41 4.33 12.90 -2.68
CA ASN A 41 4.25 13.99 -3.66
C ASN A 41 5.54 14.15 -4.48
N SER A 42 6.66 13.61 -4.01
CA SER A 42 7.97 13.71 -4.66
C SER A 42 8.24 12.65 -5.74
N LYS A 43 7.32 11.69 -5.90
CA LYS A 43 7.48 10.53 -6.79
C LYS A 43 7.38 10.94 -8.26
N SER A 44 8.33 10.52 -9.08
CA SER A 44 8.20 10.67 -10.54
C SER A 44 7.43 9.51 -11.17
N PHE A 45 7.53 8.31 -10.58
CA PHE A 45 6.80 7.13 -11.02
C PHE A 45 6.64 6.12 -9.89
N VAL A 46 5.79 5.11 -10.10
CA VAL A 46 5.62 4.01 -9.13
C VAL A 46 6.81 3.07 -9.21
N ILE A 47 7.61 3.00 -8.14
CA ILE A 47 8.83 2.20 -8.04
C ILE A 47 8.62 0.70 -8.33
N SER A 48 7.41 0.17 -8.16
CA SER A 48 7.07 -1.22 -8.51
C SER A 48 7.27 -1.55 -10.00
N ARG A 49 7.35 -0.53 -10.87
CA ARG A 49 7.62 -0.67 -12.31
C ARG A 49 9.13 -0.71 -12.63
N LEU A 50 9.89 -1.48 -11.85
CA LEU A 50 11.35 -1.60 -11.93
C LEU A 50 11.88 -1.93 -13.33
N ASN A 51 11.11 -2.63 -14.17
CA ASN A 51 11.57 -3.13 -15.47
C ASN A 51 11.52 -2.11 -16.61
N ASN A 52 10.63 -1.13 -16.56
CA ASN A 52 10.35 -0.23 -17.69
C ASN A 52 11.11 1.10 -17.61
N VAL A 53 12.07 1.22 -16.68
CA VAL A 53 12.85 2.44 -16.47
C VAL A 53 14.35 2.21 -16.69
N SER A 54 15.04 3.29 -17.11
CA SER A 54 16.49 3.29 -17.20
C SER A 54 17.12 3.14 -15.82
N LYS A 55 18.34 2.60 -15.74
CA LYS A 55 19.04 2.40 -14.45
C LYS A 55 19.22 3.73 -13.70
N SER A 56 19.54 4.81 -14.42
CA SER A 56 19.72 6.16 -13.82
C SER A 56 18.41 6.68 -13.20
N LYS A 57 17.28 6.63 -13.92
CA LYS A 57 15.98 7.04 -13.39
C LYS A 57 15.54 6.17 -12.21
N LEU A 58 15.82 4.87 -12.27
CA LEU A 58 15.56 3.97 -11.16
C LEU A 58 16.33 4.38 -9.90
N GLN A 59 17.62 4.69 -10.03
CA GLN A 59 18.45 5.12 -8.91
C GLN A 59 17.96 6.43 -8.30
N GLN A 60 17.60 7.41 -9.15
CA GLN A 60 17.07 8.69 -8.68
C GLN A 60 15.79 8.53 -7.86
N GLU A 61 14.87 7.66 -8.29
CA GLU A 61 13.66 7.39 -7.51
C GLU A 61 13.93 6.52 -6.28
N LEU A 62 14.85 5.56 -6.35
CA LEU A 62 15.24 4.76 -5.18
C LEU A 62 15.78 5.64 -4.06
N ASN A 63 16.51 6.72 -4.38
CA ASN A 63 17.02 7.65 -3.38
C ASN A 63 15.91 8.41 -2.62
N LYS A 64 14.69 8.48 -3.18
CA LYS A 64 13.50 9.06 -2.54
C LYS A 64 12.62 8.00 -1.86
N CYS A 65 13.00 6.73 -1.97
CA CYS A 65 12.28 5.60 -1.41
C CYS A 65 12.92 5.12 -0.12
N GLN A 66 12.13 4.41 0.67
CA GLN A 66 12.54 3.66 1.84
C GLN A 66 11.96 2.24 1.76
N LEU A 67 12.57 1.30 2.48
CA LEU A 67 11.98 -0.02 2.68
C LEU A 67 11.10 0.01 3.92
N LEU A 68 9.87 -0.49 3.80
CA LEU A 68 8.98 -0.73 4.93
C LEU A 68 8.46 -2.15 4.88
N CYS A 69 8.27 -2.78 6.03
CA CYS A 69 7.47 -3.99 6.07
C CYS A 69 6.00 -3.65 5.79
N LYS A 70 5.24 -4.64 5.32
CA LYS A 70 3.81 -4.49 4.98
C LYS A 70 2.98 -3.75 6.03
N GLN A 71 3.18 -4.04 7.32
CA GLN A 71 2.44 -3.39 8.40
C GLN A 71 2.78 -1.90 8.51
N CYS A 72 4.07 -1.56 8.55
CA CYS A 72 4.52 -0.17 8.61
C CYS A 72 4.14 0.62 7.34
N HIS A 73 4.14 -0.04 6.19
CA HIS A 73 3.70 0.54 4.92
C HIS A 73 2.22 0.90 4.95
N ILE A 74 1.36 -0.01 5.42
CA ILE A 74 -0.09 0.25 5.58
C ILE A 74 -0.33 1.41 6.55
N GLU A 75 0.34 1.42 7.69
CA GLU A 75 0.24 2.50 8.68
C GLU A 75 0.60 3.85 8.08
N LYS A 76 1.76 3.94 7.41
CA LYS A 76 2.17 5.18 6.76
C LYS A 76 1.16 5.62 5.70
N THR A 77 0.69 4.68 4.86
CA THR A 77 -0.33 4.99 3.85
C THR A 77 -1.62 5.57 4.46
N LEU A 78 -2.03 5.07 5.63
CA LEU A 78 -3.19 5.60 6.34
C LEU A 78 -2.93 7.01 6.87
N VAL A 79 -1.76 7.26 7.45
CA VAL A 79 -1.34 8.58 7.95
C VAL A 79 -1.25 9.59 6.80
N ASP A 80 -0.56 9.25 5.71
CA ASP A 80 -0.38 10.10 4.53
C ASP A 80 -1.73 10.52 3.91
N LYS A 81 -2.74 9.65 4.00
CA LYS A 81 -4.11 9.93 3.50
C LYS A 81 -5.02 10.59 4.53
N GLY A 82 -4.58 10.74 5.79
CA GLY A 82 -5.44 11.18 6.89
C GLY A 82 -6.61 10.22 7.18
N GLN A 83 -6.46 8.94 6.84
CA GLN A 83 -7.52 7.93 6.95
C GLN A 83 -7.32 7.02 8.15
N LYS A 84 -8.42 6.55 8.74
CA LYS A 84 -8.40 5.51 9.79
C LYS A 84 -8.65 4.13 9.17
N SER A 85 -7.97 3.12 9.69
CA SER A 85 -8.20 1.73 9.31
C SER A 85 -9.64 1.33 9.62
N ALA A 86 -10.31 0.70 8.66
CA ALA A 86 -11.64 0.12 8.86
C ALA A 86 -11.69 -0.93 9.98
N ARG A 87 -10.54 -1.55 10.31
CA ARG A 87 -10.42 -2.48 11.44
C ARG A 87 -10.49 -1.79 12.81
N LEU A 88 -10.20 -0.49 12.86
CA LEU A 88 -10.16 0.32 14.09
C LEU A 88 -11.38 1.26 14.22
N THR A 89 -12.32 1.19 13.27
CA THR A 89 -13.53 2.03 13.27
C THR A 89 -14.77 1.16 13.37
N HIS A 90 -15.88 1.73 13.83
CA HIS A 90 -17.19 1.09 13.92
C HIS A 90 -18.27 1.97 13.30
N GLY A 91 -19.44 1.40 13.01
CA GLY A 91 -20.59 2.17 12.52
C GLY A 91 -20.49 2.63 11.06
N THR A 92 -19.54 2.10 10.29
CA THR A 92 -19.45 2.35 8.85
C THR A 92 -19.57 1.06 8.05
N LEU A 93 -19.89 1.17 6.76
CA LEU A 93 -19.90 0.02 5.85
C LEU A 93 -18.53 -0.66 5.73
N SER A 94 -17.47 0.14 5.71
CA SER A 94 -16.10 -0.36 5.67
C SER A 94 -15.78 -1.16 6.94
N SER A 95 -16.19 -0.67 8.09
CA SER A 95 -16.04 -1.34 9.39
C SER A 95 -16.86 -2.62 9.48
N TYR A 96 -18.06 -2.66 8.89
CA TYR A 96 -18.93 -3.84 8.89
C TYR A 96 -18.24 -5.07 8.30
N ARG A 97 -17.31 -4.91 7.36
CA ARG A 97 -16.50 -6.02 6.83
C ARG A 97 -15.73 -6.76 7.94
N TYR A 98 -15.23 -6.04 8.95
CA TYR A 98 -14.35 -6.56 10.00
C TYR A 98 -15.04 -6.75 11.35
N CYS A 99 -16.12 -6.01 11.64
CA CYS A 99 -16.85 -6.08 12.91
C CYS A 99 -18.37 -6.15 12.68
N LYS A 100 -19.06 -6.98 13.46
CA LYS A 100 -20.52 -7.19 13.38
C LYS A 100 -21.27 -6.65 14.61
N CYS A 101 -20.75 -5.66 15.33
CA CYS A 101 -21.48 -5.04 16.43
C CYS A 101 -22.74 -4.30 15.94
N ASP A 102 -23.59 -3.85 16.86
CA ASP A 102 -24.89 -3.24 16.54
C ASP A 102 -24.76 -1.98 15.67
N LEU A 103 -23.76 -1.14 15.93
CA LEU A 103 -23.47 0.03 15.10
C LEU A 103 -23.14 -0.36 13.65
N CYS A 104 -22.29 -1.38 13.47
CA CYS A 104 -21.90 -1.85 12.14
C CYS A 104 -23.06 -2.53 11.41
N ARG A 105 -23.88 -3.33 12.12
CA ARG A 105 -25.08 -3.95 11.55
C ARG A 105 -26.08 -2.89 11.10
N LYS A 106 -26.31 -1.85 11.93
CA LYS A 106 -27.16 -0.70 11.60
C LYS A 106 -26.67 0.01 10.33
N ALA A 107 -25.38 0.34 10.25
CA ALA A 107 -24.80 0.98 9.07
C ALA A 107 -25.00 0.15 7.78
N ASN A 108 -24.84 -1.18 7.85
CA ASN A 108 -25.11 -2.06 6.72
C ASN A 108 -26.60 -2.11 6.35
N ALA A 109 -27.49 -2.18 7.34
CA ALA A 109 -28.93 -2.17 7.11
C ALA A 109 -29.39 -0.87 6.44
N ASP A 110 -28.92 0.28 6.93
CA ASP A 110 -29.26 1.60 6.40
C ASP A 110 -28.79 1.77 4.95
N TYR A 111 -27.57 1.31 4.63
CA TYR A 111 -27.09 1.27 3.25
C TYR A 111 -27.93 0.36 2.34
N CYS A 112 -28.29 -0.84 2.80
CA CYS A 112 -29.13 -1.76 2.03
C CYS A 112 -30.50 -1.15 1.73
N LYS A 113 -31.10 -0.41 2.68
CA LYS A 113 -32.34 0.34 2.46
C LYS A 113 -32.17 1.42 1.40
N LEU A 114 -31.12 2.26 1.53
CA LEU A 114 -30.81 3.33 0.56
C LEU A 114 -30.55 2.78 -0.85
N LYS A 115 -29.84 1.66 -0.97
CA LYS A 115 -29.57 1.02 -2.26
C LYS A 115 -30.85 0.49 -2.92
N ARG A 116 -31.81 0.01 -2.12
CA ARG A 116 -33.12 -0.46 -2.62
C ARG A 116 -34.01 0.70 -3.07
N SER A 117 -34.01 1.84 -2.38
CA SER A 117 -34.80 3.00 -2.79
C SER A 117 -34.31 3.55 -4.15
N ARG A 118 -32.99 3.69 -4.32
CA ARG A 118 -32.37 4.14 -5.59
C ARG A 118 -32.59 3.24 -6.80
N LYS A 119 -33.09 2.01 -6.61
CA LYS A 119 -33.38 1.05 -7.69
C LYS A 119 -34.84 1.09 -8.13
N LYS A 120 -35.70 1.79 -7.39
CA LYS A 120 -37.12 1.93 -7.71
C LYS A 120 -37.42 3.17 -8.56
N ASP A 121 -36.48 4.10 -8.61
CA ASP A 121 -36.42 5.22 -9.56
C ASP A 121 -35.69 4.78 -10.84
#